data_AF-A0A0D0D379-F1
#
_entry.id   AF-A0A0D0D379-F1
#
_cell.length_a   1.000
_cell.length_b   1.000
_cell.length_c   1.000
_cell.angle_alpha   90.00
_cell.angle_beta   90.00
_cell.angle_gamma   90.00
#
_symmetry.space_group_name_H-M   'P 1'
#
loop_
_entity.id
_entity.type
_entity.pdbx_description
1 polymer ?
#
loop_
_entity_poly.entity_id
_entity_poly.type
_entity_poly.pdbx_seq_one_letter_code
_entity_poly.pdbx_strand_id
1 'polypeptide(L)'
;NTPTCLTLIGPLNFQIWKLQITAKLQREKVLGVALGTDICLITSLSIPGTTTAVPVPATSLTISGTAMAEEVQKWMERNERAHGIIQDSISDALLLKTEMHTTAQDLFDAFLSIHQASNLTSAFYIFQQLFNSTWSGGSAISEHIASLWTLEAHLAGMK
;
A
#
# COMPACT_ATOMS: atom_id res chain seq x y z
N ASN A 1 16.39 19.13 -2.87
CA ASN A 1 16.38 17.75 -2.35
C ASN A 1 15.87 16.84 -3.46
N THR A 2 16.78 16.25 -4.22
CA THR A 2 16.44 15.30 -5.28
C THR A 2 15.79 14.08 -4.62
N PRO A 3 14.56 13.68 -4.97
CA PRO A 3 14.00 12.45 -4.46
C PRO A 3 14.82 11.31 -5.05
N THR A 4 15.70 10.71 -4.26
CA THR A 4 16.35 9.48 -4.65
C THR A 4 15.29 8.40 -4.61
N CYS A 5 14.83 8.00 -5.80
CA CYS A 5 13.95 6.86 -5.97
C CYS A 5 14.50 5.64 -5.20
N LEU A 6 13.69 5.02 -4.35
CA LEU A 6 14.10 3.87 -3.54
C LEU A 6 13.88 2.55 -4.30
N THR A 7 14.85 1.67 -4.22
CA THR A 7 14.72 0.30 -4.70
C THR A 7 14.18 -0.59 -3.57
N LEU A 8 13.00 -1.19 -3.75
CA LEU A 8 12.41 -2.09 -2.76
C LEU A 8 12.96 -3.52 -2.94
N ILE A 9 14.18 -3.75 -2.45
CA ILE A 9 14.89 -5.04 -2.58
C ILE A 9 14.69 -5.92 -1.34
N GLY A 10 14.38 -5.32 -0.18
CA GLY A 10 14.26 -6.07 1.08
C GLY A 10 13.49 -5.33 2.18
N PRO A 11 13.33 -5.97 3.35
CA PRO A 11 12.47 -5.47 4.43
C PRO A 11 12.85 -4.07 4.93
N LEU A 12 14.14 -3.79 5.11
CA LEU A 12 14.62 -2.49 5.57
C LEU A 12 14.28 -1.37 4.58
N ASN A 13 14.53 -1.58 3.28
CA ASN A 13 14.20 -0.62 2.23
C ASN A 13 12.69 -0.37 2.14
N PHE A 14 11.89 -1.41 2.31
CA PHE A 14 10.43 -1.30 2.35
C PHE A 14 9.95 -0.48 3.55
N GLN A 15 10.53 -0.67 4.75
CA GLN A 15 10.19 0.14 5.92
C GLN A 15 10.54 1.62 5.71
N ILE A 16 11.72 1.90 5.15
CA ILE A 16 12.14 3.28 4.82
C ILE A 16 11.20 3.90 3.79
N TRP A 17 10.89 3.16 2.72
CA TRP A 17 9.94 3.61 1.70
C TRP A 17 8.57 3.90 2.31
N LYS A 18 8.02 2.99 3.12
CA LYS A 18 6.72 3.15 3.77
C LYS A 18 6.64 4.43 4.60
N LEU A 19 7.70 4.75 5.36
CA LEU A 19 7.77 6.00 6.12
C LEU A 19 7.81 7.22 5.19
N GLN A 20 8.65 7.19 4.17
CA GLN A 20 8.81 8.32 3.24
C GLN A 20 7.55 8.58 2.42
N ILE A 21 6.92 7.54 1.87
CA ILE A 21 5.71 7.68 1.07
C ILE A 21 4.53 8.13 1.93
N THR A 22 4.39 7.60 3.15
CA THR A 22 3.37 8.05 4.10
C THR A 22 3.54 9.54 4.39
N ALA A 23 4.77 10.00 4.66
CA ALA A 23 5.05 11.41 4.91
C ALA A 23 4.74 12.31 3.69
N LYS A 24 5.10 11.85 2.47
CA LYS A 24 4.75 12.57 1.22
C LYS A 24 3.22 12.67 1.09
N LEU A 25 2.49 11.55 1.16
CA LEU A 25 1.03 11.51 1.02
C LEU A 25 0.30 12.33 2.10
N GLN A 26 0.80 12.35 3.34
CA GLN A 26 0.26 13.17 4.43
C GLN A 26 0.44 14.66 4.18
N ARG A 27 1.67 15.08 3.80
CA ARG A 27 1.96 16.47 3.45
C ARG A 27 1.01 16.94 2.35
N GLU A 28 0.78 16.05 1.41
CA GLU A 28 -0.08 16.28 0.26
C GLU A 28 -1.58 16.08 0.56
N LYS A 29 -1.98 15.68 1.78
CA LYS A 29 -3.36 15.44 2.19
C LYS A 29 -4.12 14.43 1.31
N VAL A 30 -3.42 13.42 0.82
CA VAL A 30 -4.00 12.36 -0.03
C VAL A 30 -3.73 10.95 0.52
N LEU A 31 -3.28 10.85 1.78
CA LEU A 31 -3.06 9.56 2.44
C LEU A 31 -4.36 8.73 2.52
N GLY A 32 -5.49 9.36 2.84
CA GLY A 32 -6.76 8.65 2.99
C GLY A 32 -7.24 7.98 1.71
N VAL A 33 -6.87 8.52 0.55
CA VAL A 33 -7.15 7.91 -0.75
C VAL A 33 -6.30 6.67 -0.99
N ALA A 34 -5.01 6.72 -0.66
CA ALA A 34 -4.12 5.55 -0.78
C ALA A 34 -4.48 4.42 0.20
N LEU A 35 -5.02 4.77 1.39
CA LEU A 35 -5.46 3.79 2.38
C LEU A 35 -6.92 3.33 2.21
N GLY A 36 -7.65 3.90 1.24
CA GLY A 36 -9.08 3.60 1.03
C GLY A 36 -10.02 4.10 2.13
N THR A 37 -9.56 4.96 3.04
CA THR A 37 -10.43 5.57 4.07
C THR A 37 -11.28 6.70 3.51
N ASP A 38 -10.79 7.36 2.45
CA ASP A 38 -11.53 8.37 1.71
C ASP A 38 -12.32 7.66 0.61
N ILE A 39 -13.55 7.21 0.91
CA ILE A 39 -14.39 6.48 -0.05
C ILE A 39 -15.24 7.46 -0.86
N CYS A 40 -15.18 7.38 -2.19
CA CYS A 40 -16.13 8.08 -3.07
C CYS A 40 -17.50 7.38 -3.03
N LEU A 41 -18.50 8.01 -2.40
CA LEU A 41 -19.87 7.50 -2.37
C LEU A 41 -20.56 7.72 -3.73
N ILE A 42 -20.28 6.86 -4.70
CA ILE A 42 -20.95 6.88 -6.01
C ILE A 42 -22.38 6.30 -5.92
N THR A 43 -22.71 5.59 -4.83
CA THR A 43 -23.96 4.81 -4.67
C THR A 43 -25.25 5.66 -4.61
N SER A 44 -25.17 6.98 -4.54
CA SER A 44 -26.37 7.86 -4.46
C SER A 44 -26.89 8.35 -5.81
N LEU A 45 -26.30 7.93 -6.95
CA LEU A 45 -26.80 8.29 -8.28
C LEU A 45 -28.05 7.46 -8.64
N SER A 46 -29.09 7.56 -7.82
CA SER A 46 -30.43 7.14 -8.19
C SER A 46 -30.96 8.12 -9.23
N ILE A 47 -31.06 7.62 -10.45
CA ILE A 47 -31.71 8.24 -11.61
C ILE A 47 -33.07 8.83 -11.16
N PRO A 48 -33.33 10.14 -11.28
CA PRO A 48 -34.67 10.66 -11.07
C PRO A 48 -35.57 10.12 -12.19
N GLY A 49 -36.55 9.32 -11.78
CA GLY A 49 -37.51 8.68 -12.68
C GLY A 49 -38.29 9.67 -13.53
N THR A 50 -38.59 9.23 -14.75
CA THR A 50 -39.53 9.86 -15.68
C THR A 50 -40.90 10.05 -15.03
N THR A 51 -41.44 11.26 -15.17
CA THR A 51 -42.70 11.76 -14.61
C THR A 51 -43.93 10.93 -15.00
N THR A 52 -44.81 10.61 -14.03
CA THR A 52 -46.27 10.73 -14.19
C THR A 52 -46.91 11.11 -12.83
N ALA A 53 -47.49 12.32 -12.83
CA ALA A 53 -48.29 13.07 -11.86
C ALA A 53 -48.87 12.41 -10.58
N VAL A 54 -48.59 13.02 -9.40
CA VAL A 54 -49.54 13.49 -8.35
C VAL A 54 -48.80 14.50 -7.44
N PRO A 55 -49.36 15.68 -7.04
CA PRO A 55 -48.67 16.60 -6.14
C PRO A 55 -48.93 16.25 -4.66
N VAL A 56 -47.89 15.89 -3.93
CA VAL A 56 -47.85 15.84 -2.45
C VAL A 56 -46.78 16.85 -2.01
N PRO A 57 -47.01 17.70 -0.99
CA PRO A 57 -46.04 18.73 -0.61
C PRO A 57 -44.86 18.06 0.09
N ALA A 58 -43.80 17.81 -0.68
CA ALA A 58 -42.55 17.29 -0.18
C ALA A 58 -41.65 18.45 0.29
N THR A 59 -41.53 18.62 1.61
CA THR A 59 -40.28 19.11 2.20
C THR A 59 -39.20 18.05 1.98
N SER A 60 -38.54 18.07 0.82
CA SER A 60 -37.34 17.27 0.57
C SER A 60 -36.32 18.08 -0.23
N LEU A 61 -35.48 18.76 0.55
CA LEU A 61 -34.05 18.92 0.35
C LEU A 61 -33.57 18.92 -1.12
N THR A 62 -33.61 20.09 -1.74
CA THR A 62 -32.94 20.39 -3.02
C THR A 62 -31.42 20.44 -2.81
N ILE A 63 -30.77 19.31 -2.51
CA ILE A 63 -29.31 19.22 -2.62
C ILE A 63 -28.99 19.02 -4.10
N SER A 64 -28.48 20.09 -4.69
CA SER A 64 -28.13 20.23 -6.10
C SER A 64 -27.21 19.10 -6.58
N GLY A 65 -27.57 18.44 -7.68
CA GLY A 65 -26.74 17.43 -8.35
C GLY A 65 -25.35 17.94 -8.75
N THR A 66 -25.14 19.25 -8.81
CA THR A 66 -23.83 19.88 -9.06
C THR A 66 -22.82 19.60 -7.95
N ALA A 67 -23.24 19.64 -6.68
CA ALA A 67 -22.34 19.43 -5.54
C ALA A 67 -21.80 18.00 -5.48
N MET A 68 -22.56 17.01 -5.97
CA MET A 68 -22.10 15.62 -6.04
C MET A 68 -21.09 15.37 -7.16
N ALA A 69 -21.27 15.99 -8.33
CA ALA A 69 -20.28 15.91 -9.40
C ALA A 69 -18.94 16.51 -8.98
N GLU A 70 -18.97 17.63 -8.24
CA GLU A 70 -17.77 18.29 -7.71
C GLU A 70 -17.01 17.41 -6.71
N GLU A 71 -17.70 16.72 -5.80
CA GLU A 71 -17.04 15.85 -4.81
C GLU A 71 -16.42 14.61 -5.46
N VAL A 72 -17.09 14.00 -6.44
CA VAL A 72 -16.53 12.89 -7.22
C VAL A 72 -15.29 13.33 -7.98
N GLN A 73 -15.33 14.50 -8.63
CA GLN A 73 -14.19 15.04 -9.34
C GLN A 73 -13.00 15.30 -8.40
N LYS A 74 -13.24 15.97 -7.26
CA LYS A 74 -12.18 16.23 -6.26
C LYS A 74 -11.58 14.93 -5.73
N TRP A 75 -12.39 13.88 -5.57
CA TRP A 75 -11.87 12.58 -5.16
C TRP A 75 -10.99 11.97 -6.25
N MET A 76 -11.42 11.99 -7.52
CA MET A 76 -10.62 11.49 -8.65
C MET A 76 -9.28 12.22 -8.74
N GLU A 77 -9.26 13.54 -8.61
CA GLU A 77 -8.05 14.36 -8.59
C GLU A 77 -7.10 13.96 -7.45
N ARG A 78 -7.62 13.69 -6.25
CA ARG A 78 -6.81 13.22 -5.13
C ARG A 78 -6.29 11.79 -5.34
N ASN A 79 -7.07 10.92 -5.97
CA ASN A 79 -6.65 9.56 -6.30
C ASN A 79 -5.50 9.55 -7.32
N GLU A 80 -5.65 10.29 -8.43
CA GLU A 80 -4.59 10.45 -9.43
C GLU A 80 -3.31 11.01 -8.80
N ARG A 81 -3.47 12.00 -7.92
CA ARG A 81 -2.35 12.60 -7.20
C ARG A 81 -1.66 11.63 -6.23
N ALA A 82 -2.42 10.88 -5.45
CA ALA A 82 -1.85 9.85 -4.57
C ALA A 82 -1.10 8.79 -5.37
N HIS A 83 -1.68 8.34 -6.49
CA HIS A 83 -1.08 7.37 -7.40
C HIS A 83 0.28 7.87 -7.94
N GLY A 84 0.34 9.11 -8.46
CA GLY A 84 1.59 9.71 -8.93
C GLY A 84 2.66 9.88 -7.85
N ILE A 85 2.27 10.26 -6.61
CA ILE A 85 3.22 10.38 -5.49
C ILE A 85 3.82 9.01 -5.12
N ILE A 86 3.01 7.94 -5.18
CA ILE A 86 3.47 6.57 -4.96
C ILE A 86 4.45 6.16 -6.06
N GLN A 87 4.11 6.37 -7.33
CA GLN A 87 4.98 6.04 -8.46
C GLN A 87 6.32 6.80 -8.43
N ASP A 88 6.34 8.08 -8.08
CA ASP A 88 7.56 8.89 -7.94
C ASP A 88 8.52 8.37 -6.84
N SER A 89 8.02 7.55 -5.93
CA SER A 89 8.80 7.07 -4.78
C SER A 89 9.45 5.69 -4.97
N ILE A 90 9.21 5.03 -6.11
CA ILE A 90 9.61 3.64 -6.36
C ILE A 90 10.43 3.50 -7.65
N SER A 91 11.22 2.42 -7.74
CA SER A 91 12.03 2.13 -8.93
C SER A 91 11.23 1.67 -10.14
N ASP A 92 11.72 1.98 -11.34
CA ASP A 92 11.17 1.54 -12.63
C ASP A 92 10.85 0.03 -12.69
N ALA A 93 11.72 -0.80 -12.10
CA ALA A 93 11.51 -2.26 -12.06
C ALA A 93 10.22 -2.68 -11.33
N LEU A 94 9.80 -1.91 -10.33
CA LEU A 94 8.57 -2.12 -9.56
C LEU A 94 7.38 -1.41 -10.19
N LEU A 95 7.63 -0.26 -10.83
CA LEU A 95 6.63 0.45 -11.62
C LEU A 95 6.06 -0.46 -12.72
N LEU A 96 6.91 -1.17 -13.47
CA LEU A 96 6.48 -2.11 -14.52
C LEU A 96 5.61 -3.26 -13.99
N LYS A 97 5.79 -3.70 -12.74
CA LYS A 97 4.98 -4.78 -12.15
C LYS A 97 3.59 -4.34 -11.73
N THR A 98 3.37 -3.03 -11.62
CA THR A 98 2.15 -2.44 -11.07
C THR A 98 1.37 -1.63 -12.10
N GLU A 99 1.73 -1.77 -13.38
CA GLU A 99 1.12 -1.06 -14.51
C GLU A 99 -0.40 -1.22 -14.58
N MET A 100 -0.93 -2.39 -14.21
CA MET A 100 -2.38 -2.65 -14.25
C MET A 100 -3.16 -2.04 -13.07
N HIS A 101 -2.49 -1.49 -12.06
CA HIS A 101 -3.14 -0.87 -10.90
C HIS A 101 -3.40 0.62 -11.15
N THR A 102 -4.66 0.95 -11.43
CA THR A 102 -5.09 2.30 -11.82
C THR A 102 -5.50 3.18 -10.65
N THR A 103 -5.77 2.61 -9.48
CA THR A 103 -6.09 3.37 -8.26
C THR A 103 -4.89 3.45 -7.34
N ALA A 104 -4.80 4.53 -6.55
CA ALA A 104 -3.74 4.67 -5.56
C ALA A 104 -3.81 3.58 -4.48
N GLN A 105 -5.04 3.14 -4.14
CA GLN A 105 -5.28 2.08 -3.18
C GLN A 105 -4.79 0.73 -3.70
N ASP A 106 -5.21 0.32 -4.91
CA ASP A 106 -4.78 -0.96 -5.49
C ASP A 106 -3.26 -1.01 -5.63
N LEU A 107 -2.66 0.11 -6.02
CA LEU A 107 -1.21 0.24 -6.13
C LEU A 107 -0.53 0.07 -4.76
N PHE A 108 -1.05 0.74 -3.73
CA PHE A 108 -0.51 0.63 -2.36
C PHE A 108 -0.63 -0.79 -1.81
N ASP A 109 -1.79 -1.42 -1.97
CA ASP A 109 -2.06 -2.78 -1.52
C ASP A 109 -1.22 -3.83 -2.27
N ALA A 110 -1.00 -3.64 -3.58
CA ALA A 110 -0.10 -4.50 -4.36
C ALA A 110 1.33 -4.47 -3.79
N PHE A 111 1.84 -3.30 -3.40
CA PHE A 111 3.16 -3.21 -2.75
C PHE A 111 3.19 -3.88 -1.39
N LEU A 112 2.13 -3.72 -0.57
CA LEU A 112 2.02 -4.46 0.68
C LEU A 112 2.09 -5.97 0.42
N SER A 113 1.36 -6.46 -0.58
CA SER A 113 1.30 -7.88 -0.95
C SER A 113 2.67 -8.43 -1.39
N ILE A 114 3.38 -7.73 -2.29
CA ILE A 114 4.71 -8.12 -2.79
C ILE A 114 5.70 -8.30 -1.63
N HIS A 115 5.71 -7.36 -0.68
CA HIS A 115 6.72 -7.32 0.37
C HIS A 115 6.35 -8.10 1.63
N GLN A 116 5.07 -8.19 1.99
CA GLN A 116 4.63 -8.99 3.14
C GLN A 116 4.65 -10.49 2.83
N ALA A 117 4.27 -10.92 1.63
CA ALA A 117 4.38 -12.32 1.23
C ALA A 117 5.86 -12.79 1.21
N SER A 118 6.76 -11.91 0.75
CA SER A 118 8.21 -12.17 0.76
C SER A 118 8.77 -12.36 2.18
N ASN A 119 8.24 -11.64 3.18
CA ASN A 119 8.61 -11.84 4.58
C ASN A 119 8.26 -13.26 5.06
N LEU A 120 7.10 -13.79 4.67
CA LEU A 120 6.68 -15.15 5.01
C LEU A 120 7.60 -16.21 4.35
N THR A 121 7.92 -16.04 3.06
CA THR A 121 8.81 -16.95 2.33
C THR A 121 10.24 -16.90 2.87
N SER A 122 10.76 -15.72 3.19
CA SER A 122 12.08 -15.58 3.80
C SER A 122 12.10 -16.15 5.22
N ALA A 123 11.05 -15.96 6.03
CA ALA A 123 10.95 -16.55 7.36
C ALA A 123 10.95 -18.08 7.28
N PHE A 124 10.18 -18.65 6.33
CA PHE A 124 10.17 -20.09 6.06
C PHE A 124 11.57 -20.63 5.73
N TYR A 125 12.31 -19.93 4.87
CA TYR A 125 13.68 -20.34 4.52
C TYR A 125 14.64 -20.25 5.72
N ILE A 126 14.53 -19.21 6.55
CA ILE A 126 15.33 -19.08 7.78
C ILE A 126 14.98 -20.18 8.78
N PHE A 127 13.70 -20.52 8.94
CA PHE A 127 13.28 -21.67 9.75
C PHE A 127 13.87 -22.97 9.22
N GLN A 128 13.83 -23.19 7.90
CA GLN A 128 14.41 -24.38 7.30
C GLN A 128 15.93 -24.46 7.53
N GLN A 129 16.64 -23.34 7.40
CA GLN A 129 18.07 -23.29 7.72
C GLN A 129 18.35 -23.57 9.19
N LEU A 130 17.53 -23.02 10.10
CA LEU A 130 17.67 -23.25 11.53
C LEU A 130 17.48 -24.73 11.88
N PHE A 131 16.43 -25.38 11.38
CA PHE A 131 16.15 -26.81 11.63
C PHE A 131 17.18 -27.75 11.00
N ASN A 132 17.74 -27.38 9.84
CA ASN A 132 18.75 -28.18 9.16
C ASN A 132 20.18 -27.93 9.66
N SER A 133 20.37 -26.95 10.55
CA SER A 133 21.69 -26.59 11.08
C SER A 133 22.15 -27.66 12.06
N THR A 134 22.91 -28.63 11.56
CA THR A 134 23.56 -29.68 12.35
C THR A 134 25.05 -29.39 12.43
N TRP A 135 25.61 -29.47 13.63
CA TRP A 135 27.06 -29.30 13.79
C TRP A 135 27.78 -30.55 13.31
N SER A 136 28.62 -30.41 12.29
CA SER A 136 29.37 -31.50 11.68
C SER A 136 30.68 -31.85 12.40
N GLY A 137 31.07 -31.08 13.42
CA GLY A 137 32.35 -31.21 14.12
C GLY A 137 33.57 -30.69 13.32
N GLY A 138 33.39 -30.27 12.07
CA GLY A 138 34.48 -29.75 11.21
C GLY A 138 34.88 -28.29 11.49
N SER A 139 34.05 -27.55 12.23
CA SER A 139 34.29 -26.16 12.65
C SER A 139 34.24 -26.03 14.16
N ALA A 140 34.78 -24.92 14.69
CA ALA A 140 34.69 -24.63 16.12
C ALA A 140 33.22 -24.49 16.54
N ILE A 141 32.85 -25.04 17.69
CA ILE A 141 31.46 -24.99 18.18
C ILE A 141 30.96 -23.55 18.37
N SER A 142 31.86 -22.62 18.69
CA SER A 142 31.56 -21.18 18.80
C SER A 142 31.10 -20.57 17.46
N GLU A 143 31.65 -21.03 16.34
CA GLU A 143 31.23 -20.57 15.01
C GLU A 143 29.83 -21.07 14.66
N HIS A 144 29.54 -22.34 15.00
CA HIS A 144 28.20 -22.89 14.84
C HIS A 144 27.17 -22.14 15.70
N ILE A 145 27.49 -21.88 16.97
CA ILE A 145 26.63 -21.08 17.86
C ILE A 145 26.42 -19.67 17.29
N ALA A 146 27.47 -19.00 16.82
CA ALA A 146 27.35 -17.68 16.21
C ALA A 146 26.45 -17.68 14.97
N SER A 147 26.48 -18.74 14.15
CA SER A 147 25.60 -18.89 13.00
C SER A 147 24.12 -19.01 13.40
N LEU A 148 23.81 -19.75 14.49
CA LEU A 148 22.45 -19.87 15.02
C LEU A 148 21.95 -18.53 15.56
N TRP A 149 22.77 -17.80 16.32
CA TRP A 149 22.44 -16.45 16.79
C TRP A 149 22.18 -15.48 15.64
N THR A 150 22.92 -15.61 14.54
CA THR A 150 22.71 -14.78 13.35
C THR A 150 21.35 -15.05 12.70
N LEU A 151 20.97 -16.34 12.58
CA LEU A 151 19.65 -16.72 12.06
C LEU A 151 18.51 -16.26 12.99
N GLU A 152 18.68 -16.40 14.31
CA GLU A 152 17.70 -15.93 15.30
C GLU A 152 17.54 -14.41 15.26
N ALA A 153 18.64 -13.65 15.22
CA ALA A 153 18.60 -12.20 15.10
C ALA A 153 17.90 -11.74 13.82
N HIS A 154 18.13 -12.46 12.71
CA HIS A 154 17.47 -12.18 11.44
C HIS A 154 15.96 -12.44 11.52
N LEU A 155 15.53 -13.53 12.18
CA LEU A 155 14.11 -13.83 12.42
C LEU A 155 13.45 -12.79 13.35
N ALA A 156 14.14 -12.36 14.40
CA ALA A 156 13.65 -11.35 15.33
C ALA A 156 13.43 -9.98 14.65
N GLY A 157 14.22 -9.66 13.64
CA GLY A 157 14.10 -8.44 12.83
C GLY A 157 12.99 -8.47 11.78
N MET A 158 12.25 -9.58 11.63
CA MET A 158 11.18 -9.74 10.64
C MET A 158 9.78 -9.40 11.18
N LYS A 159 9.67 -9.03 12.46
CA LYS A 159 8.43 -8.50 13.09
C LYS A 159 8.10 -7.09 12.61
#